data_AF-A0A660UQ63-F1
#
_entry.id   AF-A0A660UQ63-F1
#
_cell.length_a   1.000
_cell.length_b   1.000
_cell.length_c   1.000
_cell.angle_alpha   90.00
_cell.angle_beta   90.00
_cell.angle_gamma   90.00
#
_symmetry.space_group_name_H-M   'P 1'
#
loop_
_entity.id
_entity.type
_entity.pdbx_description
1 polymer ?
#
loop_
_entity_poly.entity_id
_entity_poly.type
_entity_poly.pdbx_seq_one_letter_code
_entity_poly.pdbx_strand_id
1 'polypeptide(L)'
;MTEATKLTMVKEYWKHADAGLSDEFAAMQTGFSFYAGNQWSAEDLAKLQREGRPALTINLILPIINLLSGIQRQGRQDVSVVARKGGLKPLAAVFTQVLRHCLDITEADYELADMFTDGIIGGKGWLKMSVDYTDDPIHGDIALKKVSPFAVREDPDAKEYDLNRSGKFVIYDEWMDKEALLLNYPDKRMDIEAGGLNIDTASGDVVGEGEDTRWRVRECWWKSYENRTVLIDTATGTMKPVGVDRAA
;
A
#
# COMPACT_ATOMS: atom_id res chain seq x y z
N MET A 1 23.83 6.89 7.11
CA MET A 1 22.75 7.62 7.80
C MET A 1 22.52 6.95 9.14
N THR A 2 22.60 7.68 10.26
CA THR A 2 22.40 7.12 11.61
C THR A 2 20.92 6.80 11.85
N GLU A 3 20.63 5.92 12.80
CA GLU A 3 19.26 5.49 13.13
C GLU A 3 18.37 6.66 13.57
N ALA A 4 18.90 7.57 14.39
CA ALA A 4 18.18 8.77 14.83
C ALA A 4 17.77 9.67 13.66
N THR A 5 18.63 9.85 12.65
CA THR A 5 18.30 10.64 11.46
C THR A 5 17.20 9.99 10.63
N LYS A 6 17.24 8.66 10.46
CA LYS A 6 16.17 7.92 9.77
C LYS A 6 14.83 8.10 10.49
N LEU A 7 14.85 8.04 11.83
CA LEU A 7 13.64 8.18 12.62
C LEU A 7 13.02 9.58 12.49
N THR A 8 13.83 10.64 12.58
CA THR A 8 13.37 12.02 12.37
C THR A 8 12.78 12.19 10.98
N MET A 9 13.45 11.65 9.95
CA MET A 9 12.98 11.71 8.57
C MET A 9 11.61 11.03 8.39
N VAL A 10 11.41 9.82 8.94
CA VAL A 10 10.13 9.11 8.86
C VAL A 10 9.02 9.89 9.58
N LYS A 11 9.32 10.52 10.73
CA LYS A 11 8.36 11.37 11.45
C LYS A 11 7.94 12.60 10.65
N GLU A 12 8.89 13.26 10.00
CA GLU A 12 8.61 14.43 9.15
C GLU A 12 7.77 14.05 7.92
N TYR A 13 8.14 12.96 7.23
CA TYR A 13 7.37 12.46 6.07
C TYR A 13 5.96 12.08 6.46
N TRP A 14 5.80 11.42 7.61
CA TRP A 14 4.48 11.07 8.09
C TRP A 14 3.61 12.30 8.37
N LYS A 15 4.14 13.31 9.07
CA LYS A 15 3.40 14.55 9.35
C LYS A 15 3.00 15.29 8.07
N HIS A 16 3.90 15.34 7.09
CA HIS A 16 3.63 15.93 5.79
C HIS A 16 2.50 15.18 5.07
N ALA A 17 2.57 13.85 5.03
CA ALA A 17 1.55 13.02 4.40
C ALA A 17 0.20 13.10 5.10
N ASP A 18 0.16 13.06 6.44
CA ASP A 18 -1.07 13.13 7.21
C ASP A 18 -1.81 14.46 7.01
N ALA A 19 -1.07 15.57 6.98
CA ALA A 19 -1.63 16.89 6.71
C ALA A 19 -2.07 17.06 5.25
N GLY A 20 -1.32 16.50 4.29
CA GLY A 20 -1.64 16.62 2.86
C GLY A 20 -2.79 15.73 2.40
N LEU A 21 -2.98 14.57 3.03
CA LEU A 21 -3.98 13.57 2.63
C LEU A 21 -5.25 13.60 3.47
N SER A 22 -5.36 14.49 4.47
CA SER A 22 -6.52 14.54 5.38
C SER A 22 -7.86 14.66 4.66
N ASP A 23 -7.91 15.53 3.65
CA ASP A 23 -9.13 15.80 2.89
C ASP A 23 -9.51 14.60 2.02
N GLU A 24 -8.51 13.93 1.45
CA GLU A 24 -8.70 12.72 0.65
C GLU A 24 -9.16 11.54 1.52
N PHE A 25 -8.60 11.39 2.72
CA PHE A 25 -9.02 10.38 3.68
C PHE A 25 -10.46 10.62 4.15
N ALA A 26 -10.87 11.88 4.37
CA ALA A 26 -12.24 12.23 4.70
C ALA A 26 -13.22 11.92 3.55
N ALA A 27 -12.82 12.22 2.30
CA ALA A 27 -13.60 11.87 1.11
C ALA A 27 -13.73 10.35 0.96
N MET A 28 -12.64 9.61 1.18
CA MET A 28 -12.59 8.16 1.16
C MET A 28 -13.53 7.56 2.21
N GLN A 29 -13.46 8.03 3.46
CA GLN A 29 -14.34 7.59 4.54
C GLN A 29 -15.83 7.83 4.23
N THR A 30 -16.13 8.96 3.58
CA THR A 30 -17.49 9.26 3.10
C THR A 30 -17.92 8.28 2.01
N GLY A 31 -17.04 7.95 1.05
CA GLY A 31 -17.30 6.96 0.01
C GLY A 31 -17.65 5.59 0.57
N PHE A 32 -16.85 5.09 1.51
CA PHE A 32 -17.12 3.81 2.19
C PHE A 32 -18.42 3.86 3.01
N SER A 33 -18.71 4.97 3.69
CA SER A 33 -19.96 5.16 4.43
C SER A 33 -21.18 5.12 3.52
N PHE A 34 -21.11 5.78 2.36
CA PHE A 34 -22.19 5.80 1.37
C PHE A 34 -22.44 4.42 0.76
N TYR A 35 -21.37 3.67 0.48
CA TYR A 35 -21.46 2.29 0.03
C TYR A 35 -22.15 1.39 1.07
N ALA A 36 -21.84 1.57 2.36
CA ALA A 36 -22.49 0.85 3.47
C ALA A 36 -23.96 1.29 3.72
N GLY A 37 -24.45 2.33 3.05
CA GLY A 37 -25.81 2.87 3.23
C GLY A 37 -25.92 3.95 4.32
N ASN A 38 -24.82 4.37 4.92
CA ASN A 38 -24.75 5.49 5.83
C ASN A 38 -24.57 6.79 5.04
N GLN A 39 -25.66 7.24 4.42
CA GLN A 39 -25.66 8.39 3.49
C GLN A 39 -26.15 9.70 4.10
N TRP A 40 -26.63 9.65 5.34
CA TRP A 40 -27.17 10.82 6.03
C TRP A 40 -26.10 11.50 6.88
N SER A 41 -26.15 12.82 6.95
CA SER A 41 -25.43 13.55 7.99
C SER A 41 -26.04 13.26 9.37
N ALA A 42 -25.21 13.35 10.42
CA ALA A 42 -25.69 13.19 11.79
C ALA A 42 -26.76 14.26 12.16
N GLU A 43 -26.64 15.46 11.59
CA GLU A 43 -27.58 16.56 11.81
C GLU A 43 -28.96 16.27 11.21
N ASP A 44 -28.99 15.72 9.99
CA ASP A 44 -30.24 15.35 9.32
C ASP A 44 -30.94 14.18 10.01
N LEU A 45 -30.17 13.18 10.46
CA LEU A 45 -30.70 12.08 11.28
C LEU A 45 -31.34 12.61 12.56
N ALA A 46 -30.65 13.49 13.29
CA ALA A 46 -31.15 14.07 14.53
C ALA A 46 -32.41 14.93 14.30
N LYS A 47 -32.48 15.63 13.16
CA LYS A 47 -33.66 16.41 12.76
C LYS A 47 -34.85 15.50 12.45
N LEU A 48 -34.66 14.46 11.63
CA LEU A 48 -35.70 13.51 11.28
C LEU A 48 -36.24 12.78 12.53
N GLN A 49 -35.34 12.41 13.44
CA GLN A 49 -35.71 11.80 14.72
C GLN A 49 -36.56 12.75 15.58
N ARG A 50 -36.20 14.04 15.65
CA ARG A 50 -37.00 15.07 16.34
C ARG A 50 -38.37 15.28 15.71
N GLU A 51 -38.48 15.17 14.39
CA GLU A 51 -39.74 15.27 13.65
C GLU A 51 -40.57 13.96 13.71
N GLY A 52 -40.06 12.89 14.34
CA GLY A 52 -40.72 11.58 14.41
C GLY A 52 -40.78 10.86 13.06
N ARG A 53 -39.89 11.22 12.12
CA ARG A 53 -39.83 10.66 10.76
C ARG A 53 -38.68 9.66 10.64
N PRO A 54 -38.91 8.46 10.09
CA PRO A 54 -37.82 7.52 9.82
C PRO A 54 -36.94 8.02 8.67
N ALA A 55 -35.63 7.84 8.79
CA ALA A 55 -34.67 8.12 7.72
C ALA A 55 -34.62 6.93 6.75
N LEU A 56 -35.34 7.04 5.64
CA LEU A 56 -35.33 6.02 4.59
C LEU A 56 -34.10 6.22 3.70
N THR A 57 -33.15 5.28 3.71
CA THR A 57 -32.04 5.27 2.75
C THR A 57 -32.29 4.25 1.64
N ILE A 58 -32.34 4.72 0.39
CA ILE A 58 -32.36 3.86 -0.79
C ILE A 58 -30.96 3.88 -1.39
N ASN A 59 -30.19 2.80 -1.17
CA ASN A 59 -28.81 2.74 -1.63
C ASN A 59 -28.72 2.41 -3.13
N LEU A 60 -28.67 3.45 -3.96
CA LEU A 60 -28.47 3.32 -5.41
C LEU A 60 -26.99 3.13 -5.80
N ILE A 61 -26.06 3.40 -4.88
CA ILE A 61 -24.61 3.32 -5.13
C ILE A 61 -24.16 1.85 -5.14
N LEU A 62 -24.60 1.06 -4.16
CA LEU A 62 -24.29 -0.37 -4.03
C LEU A 62 -24.50 -1.18 -5.33
N PRO A 63 -25.67 -1.14 -6.00
CA PRO A 63 -25.86 -1.91 -7.23
C PRO A 63 -24.96 -1.46 -8.38
N ILE A 64 -24.64 -0.16 -8.47
CA ILE A 64 -23.74 0.37 -9.50
C ILE A 64 -22.31 -0.10 -9.26
N ILE A 65 -21.82 -0.02 -8.02
CA ILE A 65 -20.48 -0.47 -7.64
C ILE A 65 -20.33 -1.98 -7.88
N ASN A 66 -21.35 -2.77 -7.52
CA ASN A 66 -21.36 -4.21 -7.79
C ASN A 66 -21.37 -4.54 -9.28
N LEU A 67 -22.08 -3.75 -10.10
CA LEU A 67 -22.05 -3.90 -11.56
C LEU A 67 -20.64 -3.63 -12.12
N LEU A 68 -19.99 -2.54 -11.69
CA LEU A 68 -18.63 -2.19 -12.13
C LEU A 68 -17.60 -3.25 -11.71
N SER A 69 -17.68 -3.73 -10.48
CA SER A 69 -16.85 -4.84 -9.99
C SER A 69 -17.09 -6.11 -10.83
N GLY A 70 -18.36 -6.41 -11.17
CA GLY A 70 -18.70 -7.52 -12.06
C GLY A 70 -18.09 -7.39 -13.46
N ILE A 71 -18.11 -6.19 -14.05
CA ILE A 71 -17.49 -5.92 -15.36
C ILE A 71 -15.97 -6.11 -15.29
N GLN A 72 -15.31 -5.60 -14.25
CA GLN A 72 -13.86 -5.78 -14.06
C GLN A 72 -13.49 -7.25 -13.94
N ARG A 73 -14.28 -8.04 -13.20
CA ARG A 73 -14.05 -9.48 -13.03
C ARG A 73 -14.26 -10.28 -14.32
N GLN A 74 -15.12 -9.83 -15.22
CA GLN A 74 -15.28 -10.43 -16.55
C GLN A 74 -14.14 -10.06 -17.49
N GLY A 75 -13.65 -8.82 -17.39
CA GLY A 75 -12.57 -8.27 -18.21
C GLY A 75 -11.19 -8.34 -17.56
N ARG A 76 -10.86 -9.45 -16.86
CA ARG A 76 -9.57 -9.61 -16.19
C ARG A 76 -8.42 -9.37 -17.17
N GLN A 77 -7.47 -8.55 -16.75
CA GLN A 77 -6.29 -8.21 -17.52
C GLN A 77 -5.10 -9.01 -17.03
N ASP A 78 -4.31 -9.50 -17.97
CA ASP A 78 -3.15 -10.33 -17.70
C ASP A 78 -1.87 -9.56 -18.05
N VAL A 79 -0.79 -9.81 -17.31
CA VAL A 79 0.47 -9.09 -17.46
C VAL A 79 1.34 -9.81 -18.49
N SER A 80 1.79 -9.09 -19.52
CA SER A 80 2.69 -9.63 -20.53
C SER A 80 3.95 -8.79 -20.69
N VAL A 81 5.09 -9.47 -20.79
CA VAL A 81 6.39 -8.82 -20.99
C VAL A 81 6.70 -8.81 -22.48
N VAL A 82 6.93 -7.62 -23.02
CA VAL A 82 7.24 -7.43 -24.44
C VAL A 82 8.71 -7.03 -24.60
N ALA A 83 9.45 -7.80 -25.39
CA ALA A 83 10.84 -7.48 -25.73
C ALA A 83 10.91 -6.17 -26.54
N ARG A 84 11.62 -5.17 -26.00
CA ARG A 84 11.92 -3.91 -26.69
C ARG A 84 13.20 -4.02 -27.52
N LYS A 85 13.65 -2.93 -28.14
CA LYS A 85 14.84 -2.90 -29.02
C LYS A 85 16.06 -3.51 -28.32
N GLY A 86 16.63 -4.58 -28.89
CA GLY A 86 17.77 -5.32 -28.32
C GLY A 86 17.38 -6.45 -27.35
N GLY A 87 16.11 -6.65 -27.04
CA GLY A 87 15.62 -7.72 -26.17
C GLY A 87 15.39 -9.04 -26.90
N LEU A 88 15.62 -10.16 -26.20
CA LEU A 88 15.36 -11.50 -26.72
C LEU A 88 13.89 -11.87 -26.52
N LYS A 89 13.16 -12.13 -27.62
CA LYS A 89 11.75 -12.57 -27.57
C LYS A 89 11.52 -13.85 -26.74
N PRO A 90 12.38 -14.89 -26.83
CA PRO A 90 12.19 -16.10 -26.03
C PRO A 90 12.24 -15.82 -24.52
N LEU A 91 13.14 -14.91 -24.10
CA LEU A 91 13.27 -14.54 -22.69
C LEU A 91 12.02 -13.78 -22.19
N ALA A 92 11.47 -12.89 -23.00
CA ALA A 92 10.22 -12.19 -22.67
C ALA A 92 9.03 -13.16 -22.52
N ALA A 93 8.97 -14.20 -23.34
CA ALA A 93 7.98 -15.26 -23.20
C ALA A 93 8.15 -16.04 -21.90
N VAL A 94 9.38 -16.39 -21.52
CA VAL A 94 9.68 -17.04 -20.23
C VAL A 94 9.24 -16.15 -19.07
N PHE A 95 9.61 -14.86 -19.06
CA PHE A 95 9.18 -13.96 -17.99
C PHE A 95 7.66 -13.79 -17.90
N THR A 96 6.97 -13.79 -19.04
CA THR A 96 5.50 -13.75 -19.04
C THR A 96 4.91 -15.00 -18.38
N GLN A 97 5.45 -16.18 -18.66
CA GLN A 97 4.98 -17.42 -18.02
C GLN A 97 5.31 -17.47 -16.53
N VAL A 98 6.50 -16.99 -16.13
CA VAL A 98 6.88 -16.90 -14.71
C VAL A 98 5.95 -15.94 -13.97
N LEU A 99 5.67 -14.76 -14.52
CA LEU A 99 4.74 -13.81 -13.89
C LEU A 99 3.33 -14.41 -13.75
N ARG A 100 2.82 -15.09 -14.77
CA ARG A 100 1.53 -15.78 -14.69
C ARG A 100 1.52 -16.81 -13.57
N HIS A 101 2.58 -17.59 -13.44
CA HIS A 101 2.70 -18.59 -12.37
C HIS A 101 2.71 -17.93 -10.99
N CYS A 102 3.44 -16.82 -10.82
CA CYS A 102 3.44 -16.07 -9.56
C CYS A 102 2.05 -15.48 -9.23
N LEU A 103 1.34 -14.94 -10.23
CA LEU A 103 -0.01 -14.40 -10.04
C LEU A 103 -1.03 -15.49 -9.67
N ASP A 104 -0.87 -16.70 -10.22
CA ASP A 104 -1.71 -17.86 -9.90
C ASP A 104 -1.48 -18.35 -8.46
N ILE A 105 -0.21 -18.52 -8.05
CA ILE A 105 0.15 -18.92 -6.67
C ILE A 105 -0.38 -17.94 -5.63
N THR A 106 -0.32 -16.65 -5.94
CA THR A 106 -0.75 -15.58 -5.02
C THR A 106 -2.25 -15.33 -5.01
N GLU A 107 -3.03 -16.06 -5.82
CA GLU A 107 -4.45 -15.79 -6.02
C GLU A 107 -4.71 -14.31 -6.38
N ALA A 108 -3.77 -13.68 -7.09
CA ALA A 108 -3.72 -12.23 -7.32
C ALA A 108 -5.01 -11.67 -7.94
N ASP A 109 -5.74 -12.49 -8.68
CA ASP A 109 -7.03 -12.14 -9.29
C ASP A 109 -8.09 -11.68 -8.26
N TYR A 110 -8.08 -12.25 -7.06
CA TYR A 110 -9.01 -11.87 -5.98
C TYR A 110 -8.56 -10.56 -5.34
N GLU A 111 -7.28 -10.46 -5.01
CA GLU A 111 -6.68 -9.29 -4.39
C GLU A 111 -6.77 -8.05 -5.30
N LEU A 112 -6.60 -8.23 -6.62
CA LEU A 112 -6.80 -7.18 -7.63
C LEU A 112 -8.26 -6.73 -7.74
N ALA A 113 -9.21 -7.66 -7.65
CA ALA A 113 -10.64 -7.33 -7.69
C ALA A 113 -11.07 -6.56 -6.44
N ASP A 114 -10.54 -6.92 -5.28
CA ASP A 114 -10.81 -6.24 -4.01
C ASP A 114 -10.14 -4.86 -4.00
N MET A 115 -8.89 -4.75 -4.44
CA MET A 115 -8.20 -3.48 -4.62
C MET A 115 -8.97 -2.56 -5.58
N PHE A 116 -9.49 -3.10 -6.68
CA PHE A 116 -10.32 -2.33 -7.62
C PHE A 116 -11.61 -1.85 -6.96
N THR A 117 -12.24 -2.69 -6.14
CA THR A 117 -13.47 -2.35 -5.40
C THR A 117 -13.20 -1.22 -4.40
N ASP A 118 -12.08 -1.28 -3.67
CA ASP A 118 -11.63 -0.20 -2.79
C ASP A 118 -11.35 1.09 -3.58
N GLY A 119 -10.76 0.98 -4.77
CA GLY A 119 -10.51 2.09 -5.68
C GLY A 119 -11.77 2.80 -6.19
N ILE A 120 -12.83 2.06 -6.53
CA ILE A 120 -14.09 2.68 -7.01
C ILE A 120 -14.93 3.26 -5.87
N ILE A 121 -14.79 2.75 -4.64
CA ILE A 121 -15.50 3.27 -3.46
C ILE A 121 -14.79 4.49 -2.88
N GLY A 122 -13.49 4.33 -2.60
CA GLY A 122 -12.68 5.28 -1.85
C GLY A 122 -11.72 6.13 -2.70
N GLY A 123 -11.69 5.92 -4.02
CA GLY A 123 -10.79 6.61 -4.95
C GLY A 123 -9.39 5.98 -5.06
N LYS A 124 -8.97 5.20 -4.06
CA LYS A 124 -7.65 4.54 -4.03
C LYS A 124 -7.75 3.10 -3.55
N GLY A 125 -6.95 2.24 -4.17
CA GLY A 125 -6.75 0.86 -3.77
C GLY A 125 -5.26 0.52 -3.89
N TRP A 126 -4.77 -0.30 -2.96
CA TRP A 126 -3.35 -0.60 -2.85
C TRP A 126 -3.12 -2.11 -2.75
N LEU A 127 -2.01 -2.56 -3.32
CA LEU A 127 -1.49 -3.91 -3.20
C LEU A 127 -0.10 -3.85 -2.60
N LYS A 128 0.16 -4.72 -1.61
CA LYS A 128 1.48 -4.94 -1.03
C LYS A 128 2.02 -6.24 -1.58
N MET A 129 3.23 -6.18 -2.12
CA MET A 129 4.02 -7.35 -2.48
C MET A 129 4.99 -7.63 -1.35
N SER A 130 4.96 -8.84 -0.81
CA SER A 130 5.84 -9.33 0.24
C SER A 130 6.42 -10.69 -0.14
N VAL A 131 7.44 -11.14 0.60
CA VAL A 131 7.95 -12.51 0.50
C VAL A 131 7.52 -13.24 1.77
N ASP A 132 6.79 -14.33 1.60
CA ASP A 132 6.34 -15.22 2.66
C ASP A 132 7.29 -16.41 2.76
N TYR A 133 7.76 -16.72 3.97
CA TYR A 133 8.69 -17.83 4.22
C TYR A 133 8.02 -19.00 4.96
N THR A 134 6.69 -19.00 5.04
CA THR A 134 5.92 -20.01 5.79
C THR A 134 6.04 -21.39 5.14
N ASP A 135 5.83 -21.47 3.82
CA ASP A 135 5.83 -22.74 3.08
C ASP A 135 7.22 -23.10 2.51
N ASP A 136 7.96 -22.11 1.98
CA ASP A 136 9.37 -22.25 1.60
C ASP A 136 10.27 -21.34 2.46
N PRO A 137 10.81 -21.84 3.58
CA PRO A 137 11.71 -21.07 4.43
C PRO A 137 13.05 -20.70 3.78
N ILE A 138 13.43 -21.32 2.67
CA ILE A 138 14.75 -21.17 2.05
C ILE A 138 14.68 -20.17 0.89
N HIS A 139 13.70 -20.31 0.00
CA HIS A 139 13.56 -19.46 -1.17
C HIS A 139 12.51 -18.37 -1.00
N GLY A 140 11.51 -18.59 -0.14
CA GLY A 140 10.38 -17.71 0.06
C GLY A 140 9.44 -17.68 -1.16
N ASP A 141 8.15 -17.61 -0.89
CA ASP A 141 7.11 -17.44 -1.90
C ASP A 141 6.72 -15.98 -2.01
N ILE A 142 6.47 -15.51 -3.24
CA ILE A 142 5.94 -14.17 -3.46
C ILE A 142 4.50 -14.17 -2.95
N ALA A 143 4.12 -13.18 -2.17
CA ALA A 143 2.75 -12.92 -1.73
C ALA A 143 2.30 -11.55 -2.22
N LEU A 144 1.14 -11.49 -2.87
CA LEU A 144 0.49 -10.24 -3.25
C LEU A 144 -0.80 -10.14 -2.44
N LYS A 145 -0.93 -9.09 -1.63
CA LYS A 145 -2.10 -8.90 -0.76
C LYS A 145 -2.66 -7.50 -0.92
N LYS A 146 -3.98 -7.37 -0.93
CA LYS A 146 -4.67 -6.10 -0.81
C LYS A 146 -4.44 -5.54 0.56
N VAL A 147 -4.13 -4.26 0.62
CA VAL A 147 -4.00 -3.53 1.87
C VAL A 147 -5.10 -2.49 2.00
N SER A 148 -5.51 -2.22 3.24
CA SER A 148 -6.48 -1.18 3.55
C SER A 148 -6.02 0.16 2.97
N PRO A 149 -6.86 0.88 2.22
CA PRO A 149 -6.47 2.18 1.67
C PRO A 149 -6.12 3.23 2.74
N PHE A 150 -6.67 3.09 3.94
CA PHE A 150 -6.40 3.96 5.08
C PHE A 150 -5.05 3.68 5.77
N ALA A 151 -4.42 2.54 5.45
CA ALA A 151 -3.13 2.13 5.98
C ALA A 151 -1.95 2.72 5.19
N VAL A 152 -2.18 3.15 3.95
CA VAL A 152 -1.11 3.67 3.07
C VAL A 152 -1.15 5.18 3.00
N ARG A 153 0.01 5.81 3.11
CA ARG A 153 0.23 7.25 2.95
C ARG A 153 1.35 7.48 1.96
N GLU A 154 1.01 8.00 0.80
CA GLU A 154 1.97 8.46 -0.19
C GLU A 154 2.43 9.90 0.06
N ASP A 155 3.44 10.31 -0.70
CA ASP A 155 3.90 11.70 -0.74
C ASP A 155 2.85 12.62 -1.38
N PRO A 156 2.27 13.60 -0.64
CA PRO A 156 1.26 14.51 -1.17
C PRO A 156 1.75 15.39 -2.32
N ASP A 157 3.06 15.59 -2.44
CA ASP A 157 3.64 16.40 -3.52
C ASP A 157 3.74 15.62 -4.85
N ALA A 158 3.33 14.35 -4.86
CA ALA A 158 3.28 13.54 -6.07
C ALA A 158 2.17 14.06 -7.01
N LYS A 159 2.57 14.45 -8.22
CA LYS A 159 1.66 14.97 -9.25
C LYS A 159 1.18 13.91 -10.24
N GLU A 160 1.95 12.85 -10.38
CA GLU A 160 1.67 11.77 -11.33
C GLU A 160 1.10 10.56 -10.60
N TYR A 161 0.26 9.79 -11.29
CA TYR A 161 -0.24 8.51 -10.78
C TYR A 161 0.91 7.51 -10.54
N ASP A 162 1.97 7.59 -11.33
CA ASP A 162 3.20 6.83 -11.12
C ASP A 162 4.04 7.48 -10.00
N LEU A 163 3.82 7.02 -8.77
CA LEU A 163 4.59 7.47 -7.61
C LEU A 163 6.10 7.23 -7.74
N ASN A 164 6.53 6.34 -8.64
CA ASN A 164 7.96 6.14 -8.87
C ASN A 164 8.61 7.33 -9.61
N ARG A 165 7.84 8.20 -10.26
CA ARG A 165 8.38 9.39 -10.93
C ARG A 165 8.41 10.61 -10.05
N SER A 166 7.29 10.94 -9.41
CA SER A 166 7.16 12.18 -8.64
C SER A 166 7.24 12.00 -7.13
N GLY A 167 6.83 10.86 -6.59
CA GLY A 167 6.78 10.65 -5.14
C GLY A 167 8.17 10.42 -4.53
N LYS A 168 8.43 11.02 -3.38
CA LYS A 168 9.68 10.81 -2.63
C LYS A 168 9.60 9.62 -1.67
N PHE A 169 8.42 9.37 -1.10
CA PHE A 169 8.21 8.32 -0.12
C PHE A 169 6.81 7.71 -0.20
N VAL A 170 6.68 6.51 0.36
CA VAL A 170 5.41 5.84 0.65
C VAL A 170 5.54 5.21 2.04
N ILE A 171 4.52 5.39 2.86
CA ILE A 171 4.44 4.88 4.21
C ILE A 171 3.27 3.89 4.30
N TYR A 172 3.49 2.76 4.93
CA TYR A 172 2.46 1.76 5.22
C TYR A 172 2.40 1.51 6.73
N ASP A 173 1.20 1.62 7.29
CA ASP A 173 0.91 1.39 8.69
C ASP A 173 0.14 0.07 8.85
N GLU A 174 0.66 -0.85 9.69
CA GLU A 174 0.02 -2.13 9.97
C GLU A 174 -0.12 -2.35 11.47
N TRP A 175 -1.23 -2.96 11.89
CA TRP A 175 -1.42 -3.39 13.27
C TRP A 175 -0.93 -4.83 13.42
N MET A 176 0.06 -5.04 14.28
CA MET A 176 0.64 -6.35 14.54
C MET A 176 0.58 -6.70 16.02
N ASP A 177 0.40 -7.99 16.32
CA ASP A 177 0.48 -8.47 17.70
C ASP A 177 1.94 -8.39 18.20
N LYS A 178 2.11 -8.12 19.50
CA LYS A 178 3.46 -7.97 20.11
C LYS A 178 4.34 -9.20 19.89
N GLU A 179 3.76 -10.40 19.96
CA GLU A 179 4.48 -11.67 19.78
C GLU A 179 5.01 -11.81 18.34
N ALA A 180 4.18 -11.49 17.35
CA ALA A 180 4.57 -11.51 15.94
C ALA A 180 5.68 -10.48 15.66
N LEU A 181 5.60 -9.30 16.29
CA LEU A 181 6.62 -8.27 16.13
C LEU A 181 7.99 -8.70 16.69
N LEU A 182 7.99 -9.36 17.85
CA LEU A 182 9.21 -9.90 18.47
C LEU A 182 9.84 -11.03 17.66
N LEU A 183 9.03 -11.82 16.94
CA LEU A 183 9.50 -12.87 16.05
C LEU A 183 10.11 -12.29 14.76
N ASN A 184 9.44 -11.29 14.17
CA ASN A 184 9.87 -10.68 12.91
C ASN A 184 11.07 -9.73 13.07
N TYR A 185 11.22 -9.09 14.24
CA TYR A 185 12.29 -8.12 14.51
C TYR A 185 13.05 -8.44 15.81
N PRO A 186 13.82 -9.54 15.85
CA PRO A 186 14.52 -9.97 17.07
C PRO A 186 15.55 -8.94 17.55
N ASP A 187 16.19 -8.21 16.63
CA ASP A 187 17.22 -7.21 16.92
C ASP A 187 16.69 -5.99 17.70
N LYS A 188 15.37 -5.77 17.66
CA LYS A 188 14.70 -4.62 18.27
C LYS A 188 13.83 -5.00 19.46
N ARG A 189 14.05 -6.19 20.04
CA ARG A 189 13.30 -6.69 21.20
C ARG A 189 13.24 -5.69 22.35
N MET A 190 14.37 -5.09 22.74
CA MET A 190 14.41 -4.13 23.85
C MET A 190 13.55 -2.90 23.59
N ASP A 191 13.56 -2.38 22.35
CA ASP A 191 12.78 -1.20 21.96
C ASP A 191 11.27 -1.53 21.94
N ILE A 192 10.92 -2.74 21.50
CA ILE A 192 9.52 -3.24 21.46
C ILE A 192 9.00 -3.47 22.89
N GLU A 193 9.81 -4.06 23.77
CA GLU A 193 9.43 -4.31 25.17
C GLU A 193 9.33 -3.01 25.98
N ALA A 194 10.15 -2.01 25.67
CA ALA A 194 10.15 -0.69 26.31
C ALA A 194 8.94 0.18 25.96
N GLY A 195 8.01 -0.31 25.14
CA GLY A 195 6.78 0.39 24.80
C GLY A 195 6.85 1.13 23.46
N GLY A 196 7.84 0.80 22.62
CA GLY A 196 8.01 1.39 21.30
C GLY A 196 8.21 2.90 21.31
N LEU A 197 7.98 3.52 20.15
CA LEU A 197 8.01 4.96 20.03
C LEU A 197 6.60 5.52 20.21
N ASN A 198 6.48 6.57 21.03
CA ASN A 198 5.25 7.36 21.08
C ASN A 198 5.15 8.15 19.76
N ILE A 199 4.57 7.50 18.76
CA ILE A 199 4.27 8.05 17.45
C ILE A 199 2.85 8.59 17.53
N ASP A 200 2.64 9.79 16.97
CA ASP A 200 1.33 10.47 16.95
C ASP A 200 0.20 9.48 16.64
N THR A 201 -0.88 9.54 17.44
CA THR A 201 -2.08 8.71 17.30
C THR A 201 -2.80 9.08 16.00
N ALA A 202 -2.28 8.57 14.91
CA ALA A 202 -2.67 8.90 13.55
C ALA A 202 -4.06 8.36 13.22
N SER A 203 -4.90 9.22 12.63
CA SER A 203 -6.12 8.85 11.89
C SER A 203 -5.83 7.71 10.89
N GLY A 204 -6.77 6.82 10.63
CA GLY A 204 -6.54 5.68 9.74
C GLY A 204 -7.30 4.44 10.19
N ASP A 205 -6.78 3.26 9.86
CA ASP A 205 -7.45 2.00 10.20
C ASP A 205 -7.57 1.83 11.72
N VAL A 206 -8.80 1.68 12.19
CA VAL A 206 -9.15 1.63 13.62
C VAL A 206 -9.34 0.17 14.00
N VAL A 207 -8.54 -0.32 14.95
CA VAL A 207 -8.81 -1.62 15.57
C VAL A 207 -9.93 -1.43 16.59
N GLY A 208 -10.85 -2.40 16.68
CA GLY A 208 -11.96 -2.39 17.61
C GLY A 208 -11.54 -2.20 19.08
N GLU A 209 -12.48 -1.78 19.92
CA GLU A 209 -12.22 -1.48 21.34
C GLU A 209 -11.73 -2.74 22.08
N GLY A 210 -10.44 -2.72 22.45
CA GLY A 210 -9.76 -3.77 23.21
C GLY A 210 -8.31 -3.36 23.49
N GLU A 211 -7.93 -3.34 24.77
CA GLU A 211 -6.67 -2.77 25.27
C GLU A 211 -5.39 -3.45 24.71
N ASP A 212 -4.37 -2.62 24.43
CA ASP A 212 -2.91 -2.82 24.54
C ASP A 212 -2.21 -4.06 23.97
N THR A 213 -2.90 -4.94 23.25
CA THR A 213 -2.28 -6.16 22.67
C THR A 213 -1.61 -5.95 21.32
N ARG A 214 -1.98 -4.87 20.61
CA ARG A 214 -1.54 -4.60 19.23
C ARG A 214 -0.69 -3.34 19.13
N TRP A 215 0.35 -3.47 18.33
CA TRP A 215 1.34 -2.44 18.07
C TRP A 215 1.21 -1.97 16.64
N ARG A 216 1.23 -0.64 16.43
CA ARG A 216 1.23 -0.07 15.09
C ARG A 216 2.66 -0.01 14.55
N VAL A 217 2.91 -0.73 13.48
CA VAL A 217 4.19 -0.81 12.78
C VAL A 217 4.11 0.09 11.56
N ARG A 218 5.15 0.90 11.36
CA ARG A 218 5.25 1.80 10.21
C ARG A 218 6.43 1.42 9.33
N GLU A 219 6.13 0.96 8.13
CA GLU A 219 7.10 0.72 7.08
C GLU A 219 7.19 1.96 6.19
N CYS A 220 8.40 2.44 5.89
CA CYS A 220 8.61 3.61 5.04
C CYS A 220 9.62 3.28 3.95
N TRP A 221 9.18 3.41 2.70
CA TRP A 221 10.04 3.38 1.53
C TRP A 221 10.30 4.81 1.07
N TRP A 222 11.56 5.19 0.88
CA TRP A 222 11.93 6.52 0.41
C TRP A 222 13.02 6.44 -0.66
N LYS A 223 13.07 7.46 -1.52
CA LYS A 223 14.11 7.62 -2.52
C LYS A 223 15.24 8.50 -1.98
N SER A 224 16.47 8.04 -2.20
CA SER A 224 17.68 8.81 -1.95
C SER A 224 18.48 8.96 -3.24
N TYR A 225 18.93 10.18 -3.53
CA TYR A 225 19.77 10.46 -4.69
C TYR A 225 21.25 10.41 -4.28
N GLU A 226 22.02 9.59 -4.99
CA GLU A 226 23.47 9.46 -4.79
C GLU A 226 24.18 9.72 -6.12
N ASN A 227 25.25 10.51 -6.10
CA ASN A 227 26.11 10.68 -7.27
C ASN A 227 26.90 9.38 -7.51
N ARG A 228 26.87 8.87 -8.74
CA ARG A 228 27.64 7.67 -9.14
C ARG A 228 28.50 7.97 -10.36
N THR A 229 29.73 7.45 -10.34
CA THR A 229 30.65 7.51 -11.48
C THR A 229 30.45 6.27 -12.35
N VAL A 230 30.27 6.46 -13.66
CA VAL A 230 30.16 5.37 -14.64
C VAL A 230 31.29 5.47 -15.66
N LEU A 231 31.90 4.33 -15.98
CA LEU A 231 32.77 4.21 -17.14
C LEU A 231 31.92 3.88 -18.35
N ILE A 232 32.15 4.61 -19.43
CA ILE A 232 31.47 4.39 -20.70
C ILE A 232 32.54 3.96 -21.69
N ASP A 233 32.41 2.74 -22.21
CA ASP A 233 33.23 2.29 -23.33
C ASP A 233 32.80 3.04 -24.59
N THR A 234 33.71 3.83 -25.16
CA THR A 234 33.45 4.68 -26.33
C THR A 234 33.27 3.89 -27.64
N ALA A 235 33.70 2.62 -27.69
CA ALA A 235 33.57 1.77 -28.88
C ALA A 235 32.29 0.93 -28.85
N THR A 236 31.89 0.41 -27.68
CA THR A 236 30.71 -0.46 -27.54
C THR A 236 29.48 0.27 -26.99
N GLY A 237 29.65 1.47 -26.42
CA GLY A 237 28.60 2.19 -25.70
C GLY A 237 28.19 1.52 -24.39
N THR A 238 28.92 0.51 -23.94
CA THR A 238 28.59 -0.25 -22.73
C THR A 238 28.97 0.58 -21.51
N MET A 239 28.00 0.81 -20.62
CA MET A 239 28.21 1.51 -19.36
C MET A 239 28.50 0.50 -18.25
N LYS A 240 29.59 0.69 -17.50
CA LYS A 240 29.87 -0.04 -16.26
C LYS A 240 29.99 0.93 -15.09
N PRO A 241 29.25 0.74 -13.98
CA PRO A 241 29.44 1.56 -12.79
C PRO A 241 30.84 1.32 -12.21
N VAL A 242 31.51 2.40 -11.79
CA VAL A 242 32.80 2.32 -11.08
C VAL A 242 32.57 2.53 -9.60
N GLY A 243 32.90 1.50 -8.82
CA GLY A 243 32.78 1.50 -7.37
C GLY A 243 31.33 1.44 -6.92
N VAL A 244 30.86 0.26 -6.53
CA VAL A 244 30.76 -0.18 -5.13
C VAL A 244 30.53 -1.70 -5.20
N ASP A 245 31.52 -2.50 -4.81
CA ASP A 245 31.22 -3.82 -4.22
C ASP A 245 30.42 -3.50 -2.96
N ARG A 246 29.08 -3.48 -3.06
CA ARG A 246 28.26 -3.64 -1.86
C ARG A 246 28.36 -5.13 -1.57
N ALA A 247 29.28 -5.48 -0.67
CA ALA A 247 29.15 -6.71 0.09
C ALA A 247 27.70 -6.79 0.60
N ALA A 248 27.10 -7.95 0.34
CA ALA A 248 25.75 -8.32 0.72
C ALA A 248 25.49 -8.05 2.20
#